data_AF-L9Y1W7-F1
#
_entry.id   AF-L9Y1W7-F1
#
_cell.length_a   1.000
_cell.length_b   1.000
_cell.length_c   1.000
_cell.angle_alpha   90.00
_cell.angle_beta   90.00
_cell.angle_gamma   90.00
#
_symmetry.space_group_name_H-M   'P 1'
#
loop_
_entity.id
_entity.type
_entity.pdbx_description
1 polymer ?
#
loop_
_entity_poly.entity_id
_entity_poly.type
_entity_poly.pdbx_seq_one_letter_code
_entity_poly.pdbx_strand_id
1 'polypeptide(L)' 'MATEARRAAAVCTQCHNVIAVRILRDETVQPIGIEGRCACGNETYRVLGTDPLAADEGGDGGPSSRSTD' A
#
# COMPACT_ATOMS: atom_id res chain seq x y z
N MET A 1 14.02 15.75 -9.82
CA MET A 1 12.65 15.34 -10.15
C MET A 1 12.33 14.11 -9.31
N ALA A 2 11.43 14.22 -8.35
CA ALA A 2 11.02 13.07 -7.55
C ALA A 2 10.11 12.20 -8.43
N THR A 3 10.62 11.07 -8.90
CA THR A 3 9.77 10.05 -9.54
C THR A 3 8.83 9.53 -8.47
N GLU A 4 7.62 10.09 -8.40
CA GLU A 4 6.59 9.69 -7.44
C GLU A 4 6.28 8.20 -7.62
N ALA A 5 6.83 7.38 -6.73
CA ALA A 5 6.53 5.96 -6.60
C ALA A 5 5.76 5.77 -5.28
N ARG A 6 4.58 5.17 -5.35
CA ARG A 6 3.80 4.86 -4.14
C ARG A 6 4.31 3.58 -3.52
N ARG A 7 4.34 3.52 -2.19
CA ARG A 7 4.65 2.31 -1.43
C ARG A 7 3.36 1.56 -1.14
N ALA A 8 3.40 0.24 -1.27
CA ALA A 8 2.29 -0.64 -0.96
C ALA A 8 2.81 -1.95 -0.37
N ALA A 9 1.90 -2.75 0.16
CA ALA A 9 2.16 -4.14 0.51
C ALA A 9 1.71 -5.04 -0.64
N ALA A 10 2.38 -6.17 -0.84
CA ALA A 10 1.94 -7.20 -1.76
C ALA A 10 2.08 -8.58 -1.11
N VAL A 11 1.24 -9.52 -1.52
CA VAL A 11 1.27 -10.91 -1.05
C VAL A 11 1.75 -11.83 -2.17
N CYS A 12 2.69 -12.71 -1.86
CA CYS A 12 3.13 -13.77 -2.77
C CYS A 12 1.98 -14.75 -3.02
N THR A 13 1.66 -15.06 -4.27
CA THR A 13 0.53 -15.96 -4.60
C THR A 13 0.80 -17.43 -4.32
N GLN A 14 2.05 -17.81 -3.99
CA GLN A 14 2.44 -19.20 -3.75
C GLN A 14 2.58 -19.54 -2.26
N CYS A 15 3.33 -18.73 -1.50
CA CYS A 15 3.58 -18.97 -0.07
C CYS A 15 2.79 -18.02 0.85
N HIS A 16 2.02 -17.09 0.28
CA HIS A 16 1.23 -16.09 0.99
C HIS A 16 2.05 -15.15 1.90
N ASN A 17 3.36 -15.06 1.68
CA ASN A 17 4.21 -14.14 2.41
C ASN A 17 3.96 -12.69 1.98
N VAL A 18 3.93 -11.76 2.94
CA VAL A 18 3.69 -10.34 2.71
C VAL A 18 5.02 -9.61 2.56
N ILE A 19 5.16 -8.81 1.51
CA ILE A 19 6.37 -8.05 1.20
C ILE A 19 6.04 -6.58 0.92
N ALA A 20 7.01 -5.71 1.20
CA ALA A 20 6.94 -4.32 0.81
C ALA A 20 7.29 -4.16 -0.68
N VAL A 21 6.47 -3.40 -1.41
CA VAL A 21 6.69 -3.09 -2.83
C VAL A 21 6.60 -1.59 -3.07
N ARG A 22 7.28 -1.12 -4.11
CA ARG A 22 7.07 0.20 -4.71
C ARG A 22 6.36 0.03 -6.04
N ILE A 23 5.35 0.85 -6.26
CA ILE A 23 4.60 0.93 -7.51
C ILE A 23 5.06 2.19 -8.22
N LEU A 24 5.68 2.00 -9.39
CA LEU A 24 6.13 3.09 -10.25
C LEU A 24 4.95 3.74 -10.98
N ARG A 25 5.16 4.90 -11.63
CA ARG A 25 4.11 5.58 -12.40
C ARG A 25 3.57 4.77 -13.58
N ASP A 26 4.37 3.87 -14.12
CA ASP A 26 3.99 2.91 -15.18
C ASP A 26 3.28 1.66 -14.62
N GLU A 27 2.79 1.73 -13.38
CA GLU A 27 2.17 0.60 -12.67
C GLU A 27 3.09 -0.61 -12.43
N THR A 28 4.37 -0.49 -12.79
CA THR A 28 5.38 -1.51 -12.53
C THR A 28 5.57 -1.70 -11.02
N VAL A 29 5.39 -2.93 -10.55
CA VAL A 29 5.58 -3.33 -9.15
C VAL A 29 7.00 -3.82 -8.94
N GLN A 30 7.73 -3.20 -8.02
CA GLN A 30 9.08 -3.61 -7.65
C GLN A 30 9.19 -3.93 -6.15
N PRO A 31 9.67 -5.12 -5.79
CA PRO A 31 9.96 -5.44 -4.40
C PRO A 31 11.01 -4.51 -3.79
N ILE A 32 10.85 -4.22 -2.50
CA ILE A 32 11.81 -3.43 -1.73
C ILE A 32 12.65 -4.39 -0.87
N GLY A 33 13.97 -4.33 -1.01
CA GLY A 33 14.90 -5.10 -0.18
C GLY A 33 15.11 -6.56 -0.58
N ILE A 34 14.53 -7.01 -1.71
CA ILE A 34 14.76 -8.35 -2.29
C ILE A 34 14.99 -8.25 -3.80
N GLU A 35 15.74 -9.19 -4.38
CA GLU A 35 16.10 -9.23 -5.81
C GLU A 35 14.95 -9.75 -6.69
N GLY A 36 13.76 -9.15 -6.58
CA GLY A 36 12.62 -9.45 -7.45
C GLY A 36 11.84 -10.74 -7.11
N ARG A 37 12.48 -11.72 -6.45
CA ARG A 37 11.85 -13.00 -6.05
C ARG A 37 11.57 -13.10 -4.56
N CYS A 38 10.45 -13.73 -4.23
CA CYS A 38 10.09 -14.14 -2.89
C CYS A 38 11.07 -15.20 -2.40
N ALA A 39 11.22 -15.35 -1.09
CA ALA A 39 12.04 -16.41 -0.47
C ALA A 39 11.62 -17.83 -0.91
N CYS A 40 10.38 -18.03 -1.34
CA CYS A 40 9.90 -19.31 -1.87
C CYS A 40 10.26 -19.55 -3.36
N GLY A 41 10.92 -18.61 -4.02
CA GLY A 41 11.28 -18.69 -5.44
C GLY A 41 10.24 -18.11 -6.42
N ASN A 42 9.05 -17.72 -5.94
CA ASN A 42 8.01 -17.13 -6.79
C ASN A 42 8.29 -15.64 -7.07
N GLU A 43 7.90 -15.18 -8.26
CA GLU A 43 7.97 -13.78 -8.70
C GLU A 43 6.58 -13.16 -8.94
N THR A 44 5.52 -13.90 -8.66
CA THR A 44 4.14 -13.42 -8.80
C THR A 44 3.62 -12.89 -7.47
N TYR A 45 3.14 -11.64 -7.49
CA TYR A 45 2.62 -10.94 -6.32
C TYR A 45 1.26 -10.33 -6.60
N ARG A 46 0.39 -10.32 -5.59
CA ARG A 46 -0.87 -9.58 -5.58
C ARG A 46 -0.71 -8.37 -4.67
N VAL A 47 -0.81 -7.17 -5.23
CA VAL A 47 -0.79 -5.93 -4.44
C VAL A 47 -2.00 -5.93 -3.50
N LEU A 48 -1.73 -5.73 -2.21
CA LEU A 48 -2.74 -5.49 -1.19
C LEU A 48 -3.06 -3.99 -1.27
N GLY A 49 -4.35 -3.67 -1.37
CA GLY A 49 -4.85 -2.34 -1.72
C GLY A 49 -4.04 -1.21 -1.07
N THR A 50 -3.50 -0.32 -1.91
CA THR A 50 -3.20 1.03 -1.45
C THR A 50 -4.53 1.75 -1.50
N ASP A 51 -5.14 2.02 -0.36
CA ASP A 51 -6.32 2.87 -0.33
C ASP A 51 -5.99 4.16 -1.11
N PRO A 52 -6.70 4.46 -2.21
CA PRO A 52 -6.54 5.74 -2.89
C PRO A 52 -7.11 6.90 -2.04
N LEU A 53 -7.63 6.63 -0.83
CA LEU A 53 -8.35 7.57 0.02
C LEU A 53 -7.55 8.16 1.19
N ALA A 54 -6.23 7.91 1.30
CA ALA A 54 -5.38 8.73 2.18
C ALA A 54 -5.05 10.12 1.57
N ALA A 55 -5.91 10.62 0.67
CA ALA A 55 -5.98 12.03 0.34
C ALA A 55 -7.00 12.65 1.31
N ASP A 56 -6.49 13.22 2.39
CA ASP A 56 -7.18 14.25 3.17
C ASP A 56 -8.57 13.83 3.70
N GLU A 57 -8.59 12.93 4.69
CA GLU A 57 -9.71 12.94 5.65
C GLU A 57 -9.63 14.26 6.43
N GLY A 58 -10.28 15.28 5.87
CA GLY A 58 -10.78 16.43 6.61
C GLY A 58 -11.73 15.94 7.70
N GLY A 59 -11.16 15.56 8.84
CA GLY A 59 -11.88 15.37 10.08
C GLY A 59 -12.35 16.71 10.61
N ASP A 60 -13.45 17.23 10.06
CA ASP A 60 -14.21 18.32 10.66
C ASP A 60 -15.63 17.85 10.97
N GLY A 61 -16.04 18.06 12.22
CA GLY A 61 -17.45 18.12 12.56
C GLY A 61 -18.09 16.83 13.06
N GLY A 62 -17.49 16.16 14.06
CA GLY A 62 -18.34 15.46 15.02
C GLY A 62 -19.26 16.49 15.69
N PRO A 63 -20.60 16.40 15.59
CA PRO A 63 -21.47 17.35 16.27
C PRO A 63 -21.27 17.13 17.78
N SER A 64 -20.68 18.11 18.45
CA SER A 64 -20.70 18.16 19.90
C SER A 64 -22.15 18.31 20.32
N SER A 65 -22.76 17.18 20.68
CA SER A 65 -24.00 17.09 21.43
C SER A 65 -23.84 17.86 22.73
N ARG A 66 -24.09 19.17 22.70
CA ARG A 66 -24.20 19.99 23.91
C ARG A 66 -25.63 19.85 24.42
N SER A 67 -25.88 18.71 25.08
CA SER A 67 -27.01 18.53 25.99
C SER A 67 -26.49 18.71 27.42
N THR A 68 -27.32 19.28 28.29
CA THR A 68 -27.09 19.72 29.71
C THR A 68 -26.68 21.19 29.79
N ASP A 69 -27.41 22.13 30.40
CA ASP A 69 -28.59 22.13 31.30
C ASP A 69 -29.36 23.45 31.06
#